data_AF-A0A7S1HQC6-F1
#
_entry.id   AF-A0A7S1HQC6-F1
#
_cell.length_a   1.000
_cell.length_b   1.000
_cell.length_c   1.000
_cell.angle_alpha   90.00
_cell.angle_beta   90.00
_cell.angle_gamma   90.00
#
_symmetry.space_group_name_H-M   'P 1'
#
loop_
_entity.id
_entity.type
_entity.pdbx_description
1 polymer ?
#
loop_
_entity_poly.entity_id
_entity_poly.type
_entity_poly.pdbx_seq_one_letter_code
_entity_poly.pdbx_strand_id
1 'polypeptide(L)'
;AKWKAAFTNFFFLEGEGSAGGGEQAAACLEKVQSGLRSILQNVVLLRESKDSFHPRFGCLETHSFKSLEPWVQRAVSSLHDDYFFRKQDSLWRSNALKTLPNLVAATNMLVCGEDLGLIPECVPSVMSDLGILGLRIQRMPSDSSKEGEFGDLSQYPYHVVASPSCHDVLPIRAWWEEDAERSARLWQRLAGNGGTGAEDEAPPAPTECKPFVVRAILEAHLASDACLMIAPIQDWMALDEKYAARPALEERINDPTNSKHYWCYRCHVALEDLKEDEHFIDSVKALTSLRTG
;
A
#
# COMPACT_ATOMS: atom_id res chain seq x y z
N ALA A 1 28.65 -11.75 -3.43
CA ALA A 1 29.38 -12.42 -2.32
C ALA A 1 30.89 -12.10 -2.34
N LYS A 2 31.64 -12.44 -3.40
CA LYS A 2 33.11 -12.23 -3.48
C LYS A 2 33.55 -10.76 -3.35
N TRP A 3 32.81 -9.81 -3.93
CA TRP A 3 33.15 -8.38 -3.87
C TRP A 3 32.93 -7.77 -2.47
N LYS A 4 31.88 -8.20 -1.75
CA LYS A 4 31.60 -7.78 -0.37
C LYS A 4 32.78 -8.17 0.53
N ALA A 5 33.22 -9.43 0.47
CA ALA A 5 34.38 -9.90 1.26
C ALA A 5 35.67 -9.14 0.93
N ALA A 6 35.94 -8.85 -0.35
CA ALA A 6 37.12 -8.11 -0.76
C ALA A 6 37.09 -6.63 -0.31
N PHE A 7 35.96 -5.95 -0.44
CA PHE A 7 35.81 -4.55 -0.02
C PHE A 7 35.86 -4.40 1.50
N THR A 8 35.22 -5.31 2.24
CA THR A 8 35.31 -5.35 3.69
C THR A 8 36.76 -5.58 4.12
N ASN A 9 37.47 -6.56 3.56
CA ASN A 9 38.88 -6.78 3.85
C ASN A 9 39.79 -5.59 3.52
N PHE A 10 39.50 -4.82 2.47
CA PHE A 10 40.28 -3.63 2.11
C PHE A 10 40.17 -2.50 3.16
N PHE A 11 38.99 -2.29 3.75
CA PHE A 11 38.78 -1.29 4.80
C PHE A 11 39.20 -1.76 6.21
N PHE A 12 39.22 -3.07 6.46
CA PHE A 12 39.67 -3.63 7.74
C PHE A 12 41.19 -3.71 7.91
N LEU A 13 41.98 -3.37 6.87
CA LEU A 13 43.44 -3.39 6.94
C LEU A 13 44.06 -2.11 7.56
N GLU A 14 43.27 -1.10 7.93
CA GLU A 14 43.79 0.10 8.62
C GLU A 14 43.23 0.33 10.04
N GLY A 15 42.42 -0.58 10.58
CA GLY A 15 41.83 -0.43 11.92
C GLY A 15 42.03 -1.66 12.79
N GLU A 16 43.12 -1.69 13.55
CA GLU A 16 43.24 -2.63 14.66
C GLU A 16 42.09 -2.40 15.67
N GLY A 17 41.31 -3.46 15.91
CA GLY A 17 40.63 -3.72 17.17
C GLY A 17 39.62 -2.68 17.69
N SER A 18 38.42 -2.62 17.10
CA SER A 18 37.23 -2.32 17.92
C SER A 18 35.98 -2.99 17.36
N ALA A 19 35.14 -3.52 18.24
CA ALA A 19 33.88 -4.19 17.87
C ALA A 19 32.90 -3.28 17.11
N GLY A 20 33.12 -1.96 17.11
CA GLY A 20 32.33 -0.98 16.35
C GLY A 20 32.75 -0.80 14.88
N GLY A 21 33.95 -1.24 14.47
CA GLY A 21 34.42 -1.10 13.08
C GLY A 21 33.63 -1.96 12.08
N GLY A 22 33.09 -3.09 12.55
CA GLY A 22 32.21 -4.04 11.82
C GLY A 22 31.02 -3.36 11.16
N GLU A 23 30.20 -2.74 12.00
CA GLU A 23 28.95 -2.09 11.59
C GLU A 23 29.20 -0.84 10.77
N GLN A 24 30.23 -0.06 11.13
CA GLN A 24 30.59 1.17 10.41
C GLN A 24 31.11 0.88 8.99
N ALA A 25 31.91 -0.16 8.81
CA ALA A 25 32.37 -0.62 7.50
C ALA A 25 31.23 -1.22 6.66
N ALA A 26 30.31 -1.96 7.28
CA ALA A 26 29.13 -2.49 6.60
C ALA A 26 28.21 -1.35 6.10
N ALA A 27 27.93 -0.36 6.95
CA ALA A 27 27.14 0.82 6.61
C ALA A 27 27.82 1.66 5.51
N CYS A 28 29.15 1.82 5.56
CA CYS A 28 29.92 2.49 4.52
C CYS A 28 29.79 1.76 3.17
N LEU A 29 29.99 0.44 3.17
CA LEU A 29 29.84 -0.38 1.96
C LEU A 29 28.42 -0.28 1.37
N GLU A 30 27.39 -0.29 2.22
CA GLU A 30 26.01 -0.14 1.79
C GLU A 30 25.76 1.23 1.14
N LYS A 31 26.27 2.31 1.73
CA LYS A 31 26.21 3.67 1.14
C LYS A 31 26.90 3.72 -0.21
N VAL A 32 28.10 3.16 -0.34
CA VAL A 32 28.85 3.11 -1.61
C VAL A 32 28.09 2.29 -2.66
N GLN A 33 27.57 1.12 -2.30
CA GLN A 33 26.78 0.29 -3.22
C GLN A 33 25.51 1.01 -3.68
N SER A 34 24.81 1.68 -2.76
CA SER A 34 23.61 2.46 -3.07
C SER A 34 23.94 3.61 -4.03
N GLY A 35 25.01 4.37 -3.75
CA GLY A 35 25.48 5.45 -4.63
C GLY A 35 25.85 4.97 -6.04
N LEU A 36 26.61 3.88 -6.15
CA LEU A 36 26.98 3.30 -7.44
C LEU A 36 25.76 2.79 -8.22
N ARG A 37 24.80 2.14 -7.55
CA ARG A 37 23.53 1.72 -8.18
C ARG A 37 22.73 2.92 -8.66
N SER A 38 22.64 3.99 -7.88
CA SER A 38 21.95 5.22 -8.26
C SER A 38 22.56 5.83 -9.54
N ILE A 39 23.89 5.91 -9.63
CA ILE A 39 24.59 6.37 -10.83
C ILE A 39 24.30 5.46 -12.03
N LEU A 40 24.39 4.14 -11.84
CA LEU A 40 24.12 3.16 -12.90
C LEU A 40 22.65 3.20 -13.39
N GLN A 41 21.73 3.53 -12.51
CA GLN A 41 20.30 3.67 -12.81
C GLN A 41 19.93 5.05 -13.39
N ASN A 42 20.85 6.01 -13.40
CA ASN A 42 20.64 7.35 -13.94
C ASN A 42 20.72 7.37 -15.48
N VAL A 43 19.92 6.52 -16.12
CA VAL A 43 19.83 6.37 -17.58
C VAL A 43 18.39 6.55 -18.04
N VAL A 44 18.22 7.10 -19.25
CA VAL A 44 16.90 7.38 -19.82
C VAL A 44 16.36 6.17 -20.60
N LEU A 45 17.23 5.57 -21.41
CA LEU A 45 16.90 4.42 -22.25
C LEU A 45 17.77 3.22 -21.89
N LEU A 46 17.17 2.03 -21.93
CA LEU A 46 17.86 0.75 -21.79
C LEU A 46 18.02 0.12 -23.17
N ARG A 47 19.20 -0.45 -23.41
CA ARG A 47 19.52 -1.13 -24.65
C ARG A 47 18.96 -2.56 -24.60
N GLU A 48 18.15 -2.90 -25.58
CA GLU A 48 17.61 -4.26 -25.75
C GLU A 48 18.43 -5.04 -26.78
N SER A 49 18.84 -4.40 -27.87
CA SER A 49 19.70 -5.00 -28.90
C SER A 49 20.74 -4.01 -29.44
N LYS A 50 21.47 -4.40 -30.49
CA LYS A 50 22.52 -3.55 -31.08
C LYS A 50 21.98 -2.17 -31.49
N ASP A 51 20.74 -2.12 -31.99
CA ASP A 51 20.13 -0.90 -32.53
C ASP A 51 18.72 -0.64 -31.96
N SER A 52 18.32 -1.34 -30.88
CA SER A 52 17.03 -1.12 -30.21
C SER A 52 17.18 -0.71 -28.75
N PHE A 53 16.31 0.22 -28.35
CA PHE A 53 16.23 0.76 -26.99
C PHE A 53 14.77 0.86 -26.56
N HIS A 54 14.55 0.76 -25.27
CA HIS A 54 13.26 1.09 -24.66
C HIS A 54 13.46 2.03 -23.47
N PRO A 55 12.43 2.78 -23.06
CA PRO A 55 12.50 3.62 -21.88
C PRO A 55 12.82 2.80 -20.63
N ARG A 56 13.69 3.33 -19.76
CA ARG A 56 13.83 2.81 -18.39
C ARG A 56 12.54 3.14 -17.64
N PHE A 57 11.99 2.18 -16.90
CA PHE A 57 10.87 2.47 -15.99
C PHE A 57 11.29 3.52 -14.94
N GLY A 58 10.51 4.59 -14.79
CA GLY A 58 10.87 5.73 -13.94
C GLY A 58 11.98 6.62 -14.51
N CYS A 59 12.20 6.62 -15.83
CA CYS A 59 13.22 7.47 -16.45
C CYS A 59 12.97 8.97 -16.23
N LEU A 60 11.71 9.38 -16.06
CA LEU A 60 11.30 10.78 -15.93
C LEU A 60 11.84 11.47 -14.66
N GLU A 61 12.17 10.67 -13.64
CA GLU A 61 12.70 11.19 -12.37
C GLU A 61 14.23 11.35 -12.39
N THR A 62 14.91 10.75 -13.38
CA THR A 62 16.36 10.72 -13.45
C THR A 62 16.96 12.11 -13.70
N HIS A 63 18.16 12.34 -13.16
CA HIS A 63 18.91 13.56 -13.46
C HIS A 63 19.23 13.65 -14.96
N SER A 64 19.54 12.52 -15.59
CA SER A 64 19.81 12.44 -17.03
C SER A 64 18.61 12.91 -17.85
N PHE A 65 17.38 12.53 -17.50
CA PHE A 65 16.17 13.02 -18.18
C PHE A 65 15.95 14.52 -17.95
N LYS A 66 16.07 14.98 -16.70
CA LYS A 66 15.89 16.39 -16.33
C LYS A 66 16.89 17.33 -17.03
N SER A 67 18.03 16.79 -17.45
CA SER A 67 19.10 17.51 -18.16
C SER A 67 18.90 17.56 -19.68
N LEU A 68 17.91 16.84 -20.22
CA LEU A 68 17.61 16.85 -21.65
C LEU A 68 16.94 18.17 -22.07
N GLU A 69 17.05 18.52 -23.35
CA GLU A 69 16.31 19.66 -23.91
C GLU A 69 14.79 19.45 -23.78
N PRO A 70 13.99 20.53 -23.59
CA PRO A 70 12.55 20.39 -23.33
C PRO A 70 11.77 19.60 -24.38
N TRP A 71 12.19 19.66 -25.65
CA TRP A 71 11.53 18.89 -26.71
C TRP A 71 11.86 17.39 -26.63
N VAL A 72 13.08 17.03 -26.22
CA VAL A 72 13.48 15.63 -25.99
C VAL A 72 12.76 15.08 -24.77
N GLN A 73 12.63 15.86 -23.71
CA GLN A 73 11.84 15.48 -22.53
C GLN A 73 10.40 15.11 -22.93
N ARG A 74 9.73 15.95 -23.75
CA ARG A 74 8.39 15.65 -24.26
C ARG A 74 8.35 14.36 -25.09
N ALA A 75 9.31 14.17 -25.99
CA ALA A 75 9.37 12.98 -26.84
C ALA A 75 9.57 11.70 -26.00
N VAL A 76 10.49 11.74 -25.02
CA VAL A 76 10.75 10.61 -24.12
C VAL A 76 9.57 10.35 -23.19
N SER A 77 8.92 11.38 -22.65
CA SER A 77 7.70 11.22 -21.83
C SER A 77 6.59 10.54 -22.62
N SER A 78 6.35 10.97 -23.86
CA SER A 78 5.35 10.35 -24.73
C SER A 78 5.71 8.90 -25.07
N LEU A 79 6.99 8.61 -25.33
CA LEU A 79 7.46 7.25 -25.60
C LEU A 79 7.34 6.35 -24.36
N HIS A 80 7.67 6.87 -23.18
CA HIS A 80 7.55 6.17 -21.90
C HIS A 80 6.09 5.81 -21.63
N ASP A 81 5.19 6.79 -21.78
CA ASP A 81 3.75 6.60 -21.57
C ASP A 81 3.16 5.57 -22.54
N ASP A 82 3.49 5.68 -23.83
CA ASP A 82 3.07 4.70 -24.84
C ASP A 82 3.60 3.29 -24.50
N TYR A 83 4.89 3.16 -24.20
CA TYR A 83 5.53 1.87 -23.97
C TYR A 83 4.98 1.12 -22.76
N PHE A 84 4.79 1.81 -21.62
CA PHE A 84 4.39 1.17 -20.37
C PHE A 84 2.87 1.10 -20.16
N PHE A 85 2.11 2.08 -20.65
CA PHE A 85 0.70 2.24 -20.27
C PHE A 85 -0.28 2.03 -21.42
N ARG A 86 0.12 2.22 -22.69
CA ARG A 86 -0.84 2.16 -23.83
C ARG A 86 -0.62 0.97 -24.75
N LYS A 87 0.63 0.70 -25.12
CA LYS A 87 0.98 -0.18 -26.23
C LYS A 87 0.46 -1.61 -26.10
N GLN A 88 0.39 -2.13 -24.88
CA GLN A 88 0.00 -3.51 -24.61
C GLN A 88 -1.44 -3.65 -24.08
N ASP A 89 -2.14 -2.54 -23.85
CA ASP A 89 -3.43 -2.55 -23.16
C ASP A 89 -4.48 -3.41 -23.89
N SER A 90 -4.59 -3.25 -25.22
CA SER A 90 -5.50 -4.07 -26.05
C SER A 90 -5.12 -5.55 -26.08
N LEU A 91 -3.82 -5.88 -26.05
CA LEU A 91 -3.34 -7.26 -26.02
C LEU A 91 -3.69 -7.92 -24.68
N TRP A 92 -3.46 -7.20 -23.57
CA TRP A 92 -3.80 -7.67 -22.22
C TRP A 92 -5.30 -7.87 -22.07
N ARG A 93 -6.12 -6.92 -22.54
CA ARG A 93 -7.58 -7.07 -22.58
C ARG A 93 -8.00 -8.33 -23.34
N SER A 94 -7.48 -8.52 -24.56
CA SER A 94 -7.82 -9.69 -25.39
C SER A 94 -7.43 -11.01 -24.72
N ASN A 95 -6.27 -11.07 -24.07
CA ASN A 95 -5.82 -12.28 -23.37
C ASN A 95 -6.62 -12.54 -22.09
N ALA A 96 -6.97 -11.50 -21.34
CA ALA A 96 -7.81 -11.62 -20.15
C ALA A 96 -9.19 -12.19 -20.51
N LEU A 97 -9.83 -11.68 -21.57
CA LEU A 97 -11.16 -12.14 -22.02
C LEU A 97 -11.17 -13.56 -22.59
N LYS A 98 -10.02 -14.15 -22.93
CA LYS A 98 -9.92 -15.57 -23.30
C LYS A 98 -9.89 -16.49 -22.08
N THR A 99 -9.37 -16.01 -20.96
CA THR A 99 -9.00 -16.84 -19.81
C THR A 99 -9.95 -16.64 -18.63
N LEU A 100 -10.16 -15.38 -18.22
CA LEU A 100 -10.92 -15.04 -17.01
C LEU A 100 -12.37 -15.52 -17.04
N PRO A 101 -13.14 -15.45 -18.15
CA PRO A 101 -14.51 -15.94 -18.16
C PRO A 101 -14.63 -17.43 -17.80
N ASN A 102 -13.68 -18.25 -18.27
CA ASN A 102 -13.66 -19.67 -17.96
C ASN A 102 -13.32 -19.93 -16.48
N LEU A 103 -12.44 -19.11 -15.89
CA LEU A 103 -12.10 -19.21 -14.46
C LEU A 103 -13.27 -18.80 -13.58
N VAL A 104 -13.93 -17.67 -13.90
CA VAL A 104 -15.10 -17.19 -13.17
C VAL A 104 -16.26 -18.20 -13.26
N ALA A 105 -16.50 -18.76 -14.45
CA ALA A 105 -17.57 -19.76 -14.66
C ALA A 105 -17.29 -21.14 -14.03
N ALA A 106 -16.05 -21.42 -13.63
CA ALA A 106 -15.68 -22.71 -13.04
C ALA A 106 -16.11 -22.88 -11.57
N THR A 107 -16.66 -21.84 -10.94
CA THR A 107 -17.04 -21.84 -9.53
C THR A 107 -18.27 -20.98 -9.26
N ASN A 108 -19.00 -21.28 -8.18
CA ASN A 108 -20.04 -20.41 -7.64
C ASN A 108 -19.50 -19.47 -6.55
N MET A 109 -18.19 -19.47 -6.30
CA MET A 109 -17.55 -18.57 -5.34
C MET A 109 -17.47 -17.15 -5.91
N LEU A 110 -17.63 -16.15 -5.04
CA LEU A 110 -17.36 -14.76 -5.36
C LEU A 110 -15.86 -14.59 -5.68
N VAL A 111 -15.56 -13.98 -6.82
CA VAL A 111 -14.18 -13.76 -7.26
C VAL A 111 -13.76 -12.32 -6.94
N CYS A 112 -12.66 -12.18 -6.21
CA CYS A 112 -12.01 -10.91 -5.94
C CYS A 112 -10.63 -10.90 -6.60
N GLY A 113 -10.33 -9.85 -7.35
CA GLY A 113 -9.01 -9.61 -7.91
C GLY A 113 -8.29 -8.53 -7.11
N GLU A 114 -7.05 -8.82 -6.71
CA GLU A 114 -6.17 -7.79 -6.18
C GLU A 114 -5.67 -6.92 -7.35
N ASP A 115 -6.20 -5.70 -7.46
CA ASP A 115 -5.87 -4.71 -8.48
C ASP A 115 -5.07 -3.52 -7.92
N LEU A 116 -4.17 -3.79 -6.97
CA LEU A 116 -3.34 -2.75 -6.33
C LEU A 116 -2.07 -2.43 -7.14
N GLY A 117 -1.58 -1.21 -6.96
CA GLY A 117 -0.33 -0.75 -7.54
C GLY A 117 -0.46 -0.34 -9.01
N LEU A 118 0.59 -0.58 -9.79
CA LEU A 118 0.64 -0.16 -11.18
C LEU A 118 -0.04 -1.20 -12.08
N ILE A 119 -1.32 -0.98 -12.37
CA ILE A 119 -2.11 -1.85 -13.24
C ILE A 119 -2.35 -1.21 -14.62
N PRO A 120 -2.52 -2.02 -15.68
CA PRO A 120 -2.98 -1.52 -16.97
C PRO A 120 -4.39 -0.90 -16.92
N GLU A 121 -4.65 0.06 -17.80
CA GLU A 121 -5.95 0.77 -17.87
C GLU A 121 -7.12 -0.17 -18.16
N CYS A 122 -6.91 -1.26 -18.91
CA CYS A 122 -7.96 -2.22 -19.19
C CYS A 122 -8.44 -2.98 -17.96
N VAL A 123 -7.61 -3.15 -16.91
CA VAL A 123 -7.87 -4.08 -15.80
C VAL A 123 -9.18 -3.76 -15.06
N PRO A 124 -9.41 -2.52 -14.58
CA PRO A 124 -10.66 -2.20 -13.89
C PRO A 124 -11.90 -2.49 -14.74
N SER A 125 -11.87 -2.13 -16.02
CA SER A 125 -13.01 -2.36 -16.93
C SER A 125 -13.28 -3.84 -17.16
N VAL A 126 -12.23 -4.66 -17.37
CA VAL A 126 -12.37 -6.10 -17.59
C VAL A 126 -12.88 -6.80 -16.33
N MET A 127 -12.38 -6.41 -15.16
CA MET A 127 -12.86 -6.96 -13.89
C MET A 127 -14.34 -6.62 -13.68
N SER A 128 -14.73 -5.37 -13.91
CA SER A 128 -16.12 -4.93 -13.82
C SER A 128 -17.04 -5.68 -14.79
N ASP A 129 -16.65 -5.80 -16.07
CA ASP A 129 -17.39 -6.53 -17.11
C ASP A 129 -17.64 -8.01 -16.74
N LEU A 130 -16.71 -8.61 -16.00
CA LEU A 130 -16.76 -10.02 -15.58
C LEU A 130 -17.34 -10.24 -14.18
N GLY A 131 -17.74 -9.16 -13.48
CA GLY A 131 -18.24 -9.24 -12.11
C GLY A 131 -17.18 -9.67 -11.08
N ILE A 132 -15.90 -9.41 -11.37
CA ILE A 132 -14.80 -9.64 -10.44
C ILE A 132 -14.67 -8.40 -9.56
N LEU A 133 -14.72 -8.58 -8.23
CA LEU A 133 -14.57 -7.46 -7.31
C LEU A 133 -13.12 -6.96 -7.30
N GLY A 134 -12.94 -5.65 -7.39
CA GLY A 134 -11.64 -5.00 -7.12
C GLY A 134 -11.34 -4.89 -5.63
N LEU A 135 -10.11 -4.54 -5.27
CA LEU A 135 -9.67 -4.27 -3.92
C LEU A 135 -9.39 -2.78 -3.74
N ARG A 136 -9.91 -2.19 -2.67
CA ARG A 136 -9.66 -0.79 -2.32
C ARG A 136 -9.12 -0.71 -0.90
N ILE A 137 -7.81 -0.49 -0.79
CA ILE A 137 -7.16 -0.18 0.48
C ILE A 137 -7.11 1.34 0.62
N GLN A 138 -7.74 1.90 1.65
CA GLN A 138 -7.89 3.36 1.79
C GLN A 138 -6.56 4.12 1.68
N ARG A 139 -5.45 3.53 2.13
CA ARG A 139 -4.12 4.15 2.12
C ARG A 139 -3.29 3.83 0.88
N MET A 140 -3.85 3.09 -0.07
CA MET A 140 -3.28 2.78 -1.38
C MET A 140 -4.37 3.06 -2.44
N PRO A 141 -4.68 4.34 -2.71
CA PRO A 141 -5.69 4.70 -3.69
C PRO A 141 -5.35 4.11 -5.06
N SER A 142 -6.38 3.66 -5.78
CA SER A 142 -6.23 3.04 -7.10
C SER A 142 -5.76 4.02 -8.17
N ASP A 143 -6.13 5.29 -8.03
CA ASP A 143 -5.65 6.40 -8.84
C ASP A 143 -5.29 7.58 -7.94
N SER A 144 -4.04 7.65 -7.52
CA SER A 144 -3.53 8.74 -6.67
C SER A 144 -3.61 10.12 -7.34
N SER A 145 -3.74 10.19 -8.68
CA SER A 145 -3.93 11.47 -9.38
C SER A 145 -5.34 12.03 -9.21
N LYS A 146 -6.33 11.16 -8.96
CA LYS A 146 -7.73 11.53 -8.73
C LYS A 146 -8.10 11.54 -7.25
N GLU A 147 -7.69 10.52 -6.51
CA GLU A 147 -8.07 10.29 -5.11
C GLU A 147 -7.09 10.99 -4.12
N GLY A 148 -5.89 11.34 -4.60
CA GLY A 148 -4.84 11.93 -3.79
C GLY A 148 -4.16 10.90 -2.89
N GLU A 149 -4.00 11.22 -1.61
CA GLU A 149 -3.26 10.39 -0.63
C GLU A 149 -4.10 9.26 -0.02
N PHE A 150 -5.42 9.44 0.08
CA PHE A 150 -6.35 8.47 0.64
C PHE A 150 -7.50 8.25 -0.33
N GLY A 151 -7.93 7.00 -0.49
CA GLY A 151 -9.12 6.67 -1.26
C GLY A 151 -10.36 7.36 -0.69
N ASP A 152 -11.19 7.88 -1.58
CA ASP A 152 -12.46 8.52 -1.21
C ASP A 152 -13.54 7.44 -1.08
N LEU A 153 -13.82 7.06 0.16
CA LEU A 153 -14.81 6.02 0.50
C LEU A 153 -16.21 6.33 -0.04
N SER A 154 -16.56 7.61 -0.22
CA SER A 154 -17.86 8.02 -0.78
C SER A 154 -17.99 7.78 -2.29
N GLN A 155 -16.85 7.58 -2.97
CA GLN A 155 -16.78 7.33 -4.41
C GLN A 155 -16.44 5.88 -4.75
N TYR A 156 -16.34 5.00 -3.74
CA TYR A 156 -16.04 3.59 -3.98
C TYR A 156 -17.19 2.93 -4.75
N PRO A 157 -16.93 2.32 -5.92
CA PRO A 157 -17.99 1.68 -6.68
C PRO A 157 -18.42 0.38 -6.00
N TYR A 158 -19.68 -0.03 -6.19
CA TYR A 158 -20.23 -1.23 -5.55
C TYR A 158 -19.39 -2.49 -5.76
N HIS A 159 -18.78 -2.70 -6.94
CA HIS A 159 -18.06 -3.92 -7.26
C HIS A 159 -16.62 -3.97 -6.69
N VAL A 160 -16.43 -3.58 -5.43
CA VAL A 160 -15.13 -3.66 -4.73
C VAL A 160 -15.24 -4.23 -3.33
N VAL A 161 -14.10 -4.70 -2.82
CA VAL A 161 -13.83 -4.96 -1.41
C VAL A 161 -13.13 -3.72 -0.84
N ALA A 162 -13.80 -3.00 0.05
CA ALA A 162 -13.19 -1.92 0.81
C ALA A 162 -12.48 -2.48 2.05
N SER A 163 -11.26 -2.01 2.29
CA SER A 163 -10.54 -2.31 3.53
C SER A 163 -9.73 -1.12 4.03
N PRO A 164 -9.69 -0.88 5.35
CA PRO A 164 -8.75 0.08 5.90
C PRO A 164 -7.31 -0.39 5.73
N SER A 165 -7.02 -1.69 5.85
CA SER A 165 -5.66 -2.24 5.84
C SER A 165 -5.58 -3.65 5.23
N CYS A 166 -4.39 -4.12 4.92
CA CYS A 166 -4.15 -5.49 4.48
C CYS A 166 -2.85 -6.01 5.09
N HIS A 167 -2.50 -7.26 4.78
CA HIS A 167 -1.32 -7.88 5.35
C HIS A 167 0.00 -7.20 4.94
N ASP A 168 0.04 -6.53 3.79
CA ASP A 168 1.21 -5.83 3.26
C ASP A 168 1.33 -4.37 3.69
N VAL A 169 0.35 -3.84 4.41
CA VAL A 169 0.41 -2.49 5.00
C VAL A 169 0.32 -2.56 6.52
N LEU A 170 0.72 -1.47 7.18
CA LEU A 170 0.54 -1.35 8.62
C LEU A 170 -0.95 -1.40 8.99
N PRO A 171 -1.33 -2.11 10.09
CA PRO A 171 -2.64 -1.99 10.71
C PRO A 171 -2.97 -0.54 11.09
N ILE A 172 -4.24 -0.22 11.34
CA ILE A 172 -4.71 1.15 11.59
C ILE A 172 -3.87 1.83 12.68
N ARG A 173 -3.69 1.17 13.84
CA ARG A 173 -2.96 1.74 14.97
C ARG A 173 -1.52 2.08 14.60
N ALA A 174 -0.82 1.11 14.03
CA ALA A 174 0.60 1.23 13.71
C ALA A 174 0.84 2.31 12.66
N TRP A 175 -0.05 2.40 11.67
CA TRP A 175 -0.01 3.44 10.66
C TRP A 175 -0.32 4.83 11.23
N TRP A 176 -1.33 4.93 12.10
CA TRP A 176 -1.75 6.18 12.70
C TRP A 176 -0.64 6.86 13.51
N GLU A 177 0.12 6.04 14.24
CA GLU A 177 1.21 6.47 15.11
C GLU A 177 2.55 6.67 14.37
N GLU A 178 2.65 6.26 13.10
CA GLU A 178 3.88 6.37 12.30
C GLU A 178 4.16 7.81 11.84
N ASP A 179 3.11 8.53 11.42
CA ASP A 179 3.22 9.89 10.87
C ASP A 179 2.03 10.74 11.32
N ALA A 180 2.28 11.63 12.29
CA ALA A 180 1.29 12.50 12.91
C ALA A 180 0.70 13.53 11.93
N GLU A 181 1.48 14.02 10.96
CA GLU A 181 0.97 14.98 9.97
C GLU A 181 0.01 14.27 9.01
N ARG A 182 0.36 13.04 8.62
CA ARG A 182 -0.44 12.21 7.72
C ARG A 182 -1.73 11.72 8.37
N SER A 183 -1.68 11.28 9.63
CA SER A 183 -2.90 10.89 10.35
C SER A 183 -3.82 12.08 10.62
N ALA A 184 -3.28 13.27 10.88
CA ALA A 184 -4.06 14.50 11.00
C ALA A 184 -4.83 14.85 9.71
N ARG A 185 -4.22 14.68 8.53
CA ARG A 185 -4.91 14.89 7.24
C ARG A 185 -6.06 13.91 7.02
N LEU A 186 -5.91 12.64 7.39
CA LEU A 186 -7.02 11.68 7.32
C LEU A 186 -8.12 12.03 8.32
N TRP A 187 -7.76 12.41 9.55
CA TRP A 187 -8.70 12.81 10.58
C TRP A 187 -9.60 13.97 10.14
N GLN A 188 -9.01 14.99 9.51
CA GLN A 188 -9.75 16.12 8.94
C GLN A 188 -10.75 15.68 7.87
N ARG A 189 -10.35 14.75 6.97
CA ARG A 189 -11.26 14.20 5.95
C ARG A 189 -12.44 13.43 6.58
N LEU A 190 -12.18 12.63 7.61
CA LEU A 190 -13.21 11.87 8.31
C LEU A 190 -14.21 12.81 9.02
N ALA A 191 -13.71 13.88 9.63
CA ALA A 191 -14.56 14.88 10.29
C ALA A 191 -15.41 15.67 9.27
N GLY A 192 -14.84 16.04 8.11
CA GLY A 192 -15.55 16.77 7.05
C GLY A 192 -16.62 15.95 6.32
N ASN A 193 -16.46 14.63 6.25
CA ASN A 193 -17.41 13.73 5.57
C ASN A 193 -18.58 13.26 6.47
N GLY A 194 -18.52 13.50 7.80
CA GLY A 194 -19.50 13.00 8.76
C GLY A 194 -20.09 14.04 9.73
N GLY A 195 -19.65 15.30 9.68
CA GLY A 195 -20.08 16.34 10.62
C GLY A 195 -20.87 17.46 9.96
N THR A 196 -22.04 17.79 10.51
CA THR A 196 -22.79 19.05 10.25
C THR A 196 -22.06 20.31 10.78
N GLY A 197 -20.76 20.22 11.05
CA GLY A 197 -19.94 21.29 11.62
C GLY A 197 -18.92 21.76 10.60
N ALA A 198 -18.66 23.07 10.58
CA ALA A 198 -17.63 23.66 9.74
C ALA A 198 -16.28 22.96 9.95
N GLU A 199 -15.46 22.91 8.90
CA GLU A 199 -14.11 22.31 8.86
C GLU A 199 -13.18 22.80 10.00
N ASP A 200 -13.55 23.89 10.67
CA ASP A 200 -12.83 24.54 11.78
C ASP A 200 -13.11 23.96 13.19
N GLU A 201 -14.06 23.03 13.37
CA GLU A 201 -14.46 22.53 14.71
C GLU A 201 -14.00 21.11 15.07
N ALA A 202 -13.34 20.38 14.16
CA ALA A 202 -12.84 19.04 14.48
C ALA A 202 -11.74 19.12 15.55
N PRO A 203 -11.81 18.31 16.63
CA PRO A 203 -10.73 18.26 17.62
C PRO A 203 -9.43 17.82 16.95
N PRO A 204 -8.25 18.22 17.46
CA PRO A 204 -6.98 17.79 16.90
C PRO A 204 -6.89 16.26 16.91
N ALA A 205 -6.29 15.71 15.87
CA ALA A 205 -6.05 14.27 15.77
C ALA A 205 -5.22 13.80 16.97
N PRO A 206 -5.65 12.75 17.69
CA PRO A 206 -4.86 12.22 18.80
C PRO A 206 -3.55 11.63 18.26
N THR A 207 -2.46 11.76 19.03
CA THR A 207 -1.15 11.21 18.65
C THR A 207 -1.14 9.68 18.72
N GLU A 208 -1.76 9.11 19.74
CA GLU A 208 -1.94 7.66 19.89
C GLU A 208 -3.26 7.23 19.27
N CYS A 209 -3.29 6.07 18.63
CA CYS A 209 -4.51 5.57 18.00
C CYS A 209 -5.47 5.02 19.05
N LYS A 210 -6.47 5.82 19.44
CA LYS A 210 -7.51 5.46 20.41
C LYS A 210 -8.69 4.75 19.76
N PRO A 211 -9.49 3.96 20.51
CA PRO A 211 -10.61 3.20 19.94
C PRO A 211 -11.61 4.03 19.14
N PHE A 212 -11.86 5.29 19.52
CA PHE A 212 -12.78 6.16 18.78
C PHE A 212 -12.25 6.52 17.37
N VAL A 213 -10.94 6.57 17.18
CA VAL A 213 -10.31 6.79 15.87
C VAL A 213 -10.53 5.57 14.98
N VAL A 214 -10.25 4.38 15.51
CA VAL A 214 -10.47 3.10 14.83
C VAL A 214 -11.93 2.96 14.45
N ARG A 215 -12.84 3.25 15.38
CA ARG A 215 -14.28 3.30 15.16
C ARG A 215 -14.64 4.22 14.00
N ALA A 216 -14.19 5.48 14.00
CA ALA A 216 -14.49 6.43 12.93
C ALA A 216 -14.01 5.94 11.55
N ILE A 217 -12.82 5.32 11.47
CA ILE A 217 -12.31 4.74 10.23
C ILE A 217 -13.19 3.57 9.78
N LEU A 218 -13.52 2.63 10.67
CA LEU A 218 -14.35 1.47 10.34
C LEU A 218 -15.78 1.87 9.97
N GLU A 219 -16.37 2.85 10.65
CA GLU A 219 -17.68 3.42 10.34
C GLU A 219 -17.71 3.99 8.92
N ALA A 220 -16.70 4.80 8.54
CA ALA A 220 -16.61 5.35 7.20
C ALA A 220 -16.50 4.25 6.12
N HIS A 221 -15.77 3.16 6.39
CA HIS A 221 -15.68 2.04 5.44
C HIS A 221 -17.00 1.27 5.33
N LEU A 222 -17.67 1.04 6.46
CA LEU A 222 -18.95 0.35 6.50
C LEU A 222 -20.04 1.16 5.79
N ALA A 223 -19.99 2.49 5.89
CA ALA A 223 -20.88 3.41 5.19
C ALA A 223 -20.61 3.57 3.69
N SER A 224 -19.50 3.01 3.16
CA SER A 224 -19.21 3.04 1.72
C SER A 224 -20.12 2.10 0.93
N ASP A 225 -20.31 2.41 -0.35
CA ASP A 225 -21.11 1.62 -1.30
C ASP A 225 -20.45 0.30 -1.72
N ALA A 226 -19.22 0.00 -1.28
CA ALA A 226 -18.49 -1.21 -1.65
C ALA A 226 -19.31 -2.50 -1.36
N CYS A 227 -19.20 -3.54 -2.18
CA CYS A 227 -19.92 -4.79 -2.00
C CYS A 227 -19.56 -5.45 -0.66
N LEU A 228 -18.26 -5.45 -0.33
CA LEU A 228 -17.74 -5.99 0.92
C LEU A 228 -16.91 -4.94 1.65
N MET A 229 -17.01 -4.94 2.97
CA MET A 229 -16.04 -4.32 3.87
C MET A 229 -15.33 -5.46 4.60
N ILE A 230 -14.02 -5.59 4.39
CA ILE A 230 -13.18 -6.59 5.06
C ILE A 230 -12.06 -5.83 5.75
N ALA A 231 -11.79 -6.12 7.02
CA ALA A 231 -10.64 -5.55 7.74
C ALA A 231 -9.91 -6.66 8.51
N PRO A 232 -8.57 -6.57 8.68
CA PRO A 232 -7.82 -7.49 9.50
C PRO A 232 -8.31 -7.49 10.95
N ILE A 233 -8.19 -8.64 11.64
CA ILE A 233 -8.64 -8.79 13.02
C ILE A 233 -7.97 -7.79 13.98
N GLN A 234 -6.74 -7.35 13.68
CA GLN A 234 -6.04 -6.29 14.43
C GLN A 234 -6.87 -5.01 14.51
N ASP A 235 -7.45 -4.60 13.38
CA ASP A 235 -8.22 -3.37 13.28
C ASP A 235 -9.56 -3.50 14.03
N TRP A 236 -10.18 -4.67 14.00
CA TRP A 236 -11.38 -4.94 14.81
C TRP A 236 -11.07 -4.93 16.30
N MET A 237 -10.03 -5.65 16.75
CA MET A 237 -9.64 -5.69 18.16
C MET A 237 -9.31 -4.31 18.72
N ALA A 238 -8.79 -3.41 17.89
CA ALA A 238 -8.47 -2.04 18.28
C ALA A 238 -9.70 -1.16 18.61
N LEU A 239 -10.93 -1.69 18.46
CA LEU A 239 -12.15 -1.08 19.00
C LEU A 239 -12.25 -1.10 20.53
N ASP A 240 -11.42 -1.90 21.19
CA ASP A 240 -11.36 -1.97 22.66
C ASP A 240 -9.89 -1.90 23.12
N GLU A 241 -9.59 -0.99 24.05
CA GLU A 241 -8.24 -0.83 24.60
C GLU A 241 -7.74 -2.12 25.26
N LYS A 242 -8.65 -2.96 25.77
CA LYS A 242 -8.36 -4.27 26.34
C LYS A 242 -7.55 -5.16 25.39
N TYR A 243 -7.81 -5.08 24.09
CA TYR A 243 -7.15 -5.87 23.06
C TYR A 243 -6.08 -5.10 22.28
N ALA A 244 -5.77 -3.87 22.72
CA ALA A 244 -4.81 -2.97 22.11
C ALA A 244 -3.60 -2.67 23.04
N ALA A 245 -3.36 -3.52 24.04
CA ALA A 245 -2.39 -3.25 25.10
C ALA A 245 -0.90 -3.31 24.67
N ARG A 246 -0.59 -4.00 23.56
CA ARG A 246 0.79 -4.08 23.04
C ARG A 246 1.12 -2.88 22.14
N PRO A 247 2.43 -2.60 21.92
CA PRO A 247 2.86 -1.57 20.98
C PRO A 247 2.26 -1.78 19.59
N ALA A 248 1.76 -0.72 18.96
CA ALA A 248 1.05 -0.82 17.69
C ALA A 248 1.91 -1.42 16.57
N LEU A 249 3.21 -1.11 16.51
CA LEU A 249 4.13 -1.68 15.50
C LEU A 249 4.30 -3.20 15.61
N GLU A 250 4.10 -3.79 16.80
CA GLU A 250 4.15 -5.25 16.98
C GLU A 250 2.94 -5.96 16.36
N GLU A 251 1.95 -5.21 15.88
CA GLU A 251 0.74 -5.74 15.23
C GLU A 251 0.93 -6.03 13.75
N ARG A 252 2.07 -5.61 13.19
CA ARG A 252 2.46 -5.80 11.81
C ARG A 252 2.72 -7.29 11.52
N ILE A 253 2.03 -7.83 10.53
CA ILE A 253 2.19 -9.22 10.07
C ILE A 253 3.24 -9.36 8.98
N ASN A 254 3.43 -8.33 8.14
CA ASN A 254 4.43 -8.33 7.08
C ASN A 254 5.16 -7.00 6.92
N ASP A 255 6.40 -7.09 6.42
CA ASP A 255 7.10 -6.00 5.77
C ASP A 255 7.43 -6.32 4.31
N PRO A 256 6.67 -5.79 3.33
CA PRO A 256 6.92 -6.08 1.91
C PRO A 256 8.27 -5.53 1.42
N THR A 257 8.88 -4.57 2.13
CA THR A 257 10.21 -4.05 1.78
C THR A 257 11.33 -5.02 2.17
N ASN A 258 11.04 -5.98 3.05
CA ASN A 258 11.97 -7.00 3.51
C ASN A 258 11.57 -8.37 2.93
N SER A 259 12.21 -8.75 1.81
CA SER A 259 12.01 -10.08 1.18
C SER A 259 12.29 -11.29 2.09
N LYS A 260 12.93 -11.10 3.25
CA LYS A 260 13.21 -12.12 4.25
C LYS A 260 12.40 -11.92 5.54
N HIS A 261 11.36 -11.10 5.50
CA HIS A 261 10.49 -10.87 6.64
C HIS A 261 9.91 -12.21 7.13
N TYR A 262 9.93 -12.40 8.44
CA TYR A 262 9.41 -13.60 9.05
C TYR A 262 7.99 -13.34 9.53
N TRP A 263 7.02 -13.99 8.90
CA TRP A 263 5.58 -13.88 9.15
C TRP A 263 5.19 -14.48 10.49
N CYS A 264 5.47 -13.77 11.58
CA CYS A 264 5.41 -14.33 12.93
C CYS A 264 4.39 -13.66 13.86
N TYR A 265 3.68 -12.63 13.39
CA TYR A 265 2.60 -12.04 14.17
C TYR A 265 1.55 -13.11 14.51
N ARG A 266 1.18 -13.16 15.80
CA ARG A 266 0.10 -13.98 16.31
C ARG A 266 -0.90 -13.10 17.04
N CYS A 267 -2.18 -13.42 16.89
CA CYS A 267 -3.20 -12.82 17.73
C CYS A 267 -2.91 -13.18 19.20
N HIS A 268 -2.83 -12.18 20.06
CA HIS A 268 -2.52 -12.36 21.48
C HIS A 268 -3.77 -12.68 22.32
N VAL A 269 -4.94 -12.62 21.69
CA VAL A 269 -6.25 -12.90 22.29
C VAL A 269 -6.79 -14.19 21.69
N ALA A 270 -7.32 -15.08 22.53
CA ALA A 270 -7.98 -16.29 22.05
C ALA A 270 -9.34 -15.94 21.42
N LEU A 271 -9.76 -16.74 20.42
CA LEU A 271 -11.05 -16.53 19.78
C LEU A 271 -12.21 -16.80 20.74
N GLU A 272 -12.01 -17.73 21.67
CA GLU A 272 -12.95 -18.06 22.74
C GLU A 272 -13.21 -16.84 23.63
N ASP A 273 -12.16 -16.13 24.05
CA ASP A 273 -12.28 -14.94 24.88
C ASP A 273 -13.01 -13.80 24.14
N LEU A 274 -12.77 -13.63 22.84
CA LEU A 274 -13.47 -12.64 22.01
C LEU A 274 -14.96 -12.96 21.86
N LYS A 275 -15.32 -14.24 21.86
CA LYS A 275 -16.72 -14.70 21.75
C LYS A 275 -17.51 -14.57 23.05
N GLU A 276 -16.83 -14.48 24.19
CA GLU A 276 -17.43 -14.29 25.50
C GLU A 276 -17.50 -12.81 25.91
N ASP A 277 -16.82 -11.92 25.19
CA ASP A 277 -16.84 -10.48 25.46
C ASP A 277 -18.06 -9.79 24.83
N GLU A 278 -19.14 -9.67 25.61
CA GLU A 278 -20.39 -9.03 25.18
C GLU A 278 -20.18 -7.57 24.75
N HIS A 279 -19.30 -6.81 25.40
CA HIS A 279 -19.03 -5.41 25.07
C HIS A 279 -18.38 -5.26 23.69
N PHE A 280 -17.39 -6.10 23.41
CA PHE A 280 -16.74 -6.14 22.10
C PHE A 280 -17.71 -6.57 20.99
N ILE A 281 -18.49 -7.64 21.25
CA ILE A 281 -19.50 -8.14 20.30
C ILE A 281 -20.53 -7.07 19.99
N ASP A 282 -21.05 -6.36 20.99
CA ASP A 282 -22.03 -5.31 20.80
C ASP A 282 -21.44 -4.11 20.06
N SER A 283 -20.17 -3.78 20.31
CA SER A 283 -19.44 -2.76 19.55
C SER A 283 -19.34 -3.11 18.06
N VAL A 284 -19.03 -4.37 17.72
CA VAL A 284 -18.97 -4.85 16.33
C VAL A 284 -20.36 -4.92 15.70
N LYS A 285 -21.39 -5.37 16.43
CA LYS A 285 -22.78 -5.38 15.95
C LYS A 285 -23.30 -3.97 15.65
N ALA A 286 -23.03 -3.01 16.52
CA ALA A 286 -23.43 -1.62 16.34
C ALA A 286 -22.78 -1.00 15.09
N LEU A 287 -21.54 -1.37 14.77
CA LEU A 287 -20.88 -0.96 13.54
C LEU A 287 -21.49 -1.62 12.31
N THR A 288 -21.61 -2.95 12.34
CA THR A 288 -22.09 -3.72 11.18
C THR A 288 -23.55 -3.47 10.86
N SER A 289 -24.37 -3.00 11.82
CA SER A 289 -25.76 -2.63 11.56
C SER A 289 -25.90 -1.44 10.61
N LEU A 290 -24.87 -0.58 10.48
CA LEU A 290 -24.82 0.53 9.52
C LEU A 290 -24.97 0.07 8.06
N ARG A 291 -24.61 -1.18 7.75
CA ARG A 291 -24.78 -1.77 6.40
C ARG A 291 -26.12 -2.45 6.15
N THR A 292 -26.88 -2.71 7.22
CA THR A 292 -28.15 -3.44 7.14
C THR A 292 -29.38 -2.51 7.17
N GLY A 293 -29.16 -1.20 7.33
CA GLY A 293 -30.20 -0.17 7.34
C GLY A 293 -30.55 0.36 5.96
#